data_AF-X1R2P2-F1
#
_entry.id   AF-X1R2P2-F1
#
_cell.length_a   1.000
_cell.length_b   1.000
_cell.length_c   1.000
_cell.angle_alpha   90.00
_cell.angle_beta   90.00
_cell.angle_gamma   90.00
#
_symmetry.space_group_name_H-M   'P 1'
#
loop_
_entity.id
_entity.type
_entity.pdbx_description
1 polymer ?
#
loop_
_entity_poly.entity_id
_entity_poly.type
_entity_poly.pdbx_seq_one_letter_code
_entity_poly.pdbx_strand_id
1 'polypeptide(L)' 'MAKFEVSYSRKKQTLQYENITITLTAEFDDKDVTYDGAFSLVREKVNQWIEQELIMLGLK' A
#
# COMPACT_ATOMS: atom_id res chain seq x y z
N MET A 1 -11.83 -11.85 -20.19
CA MET A 1 -11.83 -10.83 -19.13
C MET A 1 -10.86 -11.38 -18.11
N ALA A 2 -9.67 -10.83 -18.06
CA ALA A 2 -8.60 -11.37 -17.24
C ALA A 2 -8.54 -10.53 -15.97
N LYS A 3 -8.76 -11.19 -14.83
CA LYS A 3 -8.48 -10.57 -13.54
C LYS A 3 -6.98 -10.67 -13.28
N PHE A 4 -6.44 -9.64 -12.67
CA PHE A 4 -5.07 -9.65 -12.20
C PHE A 4 -4.99 -9.12 -10.77
N GLU A 5 -4.01 -9.61 -10.03
CA GLU A 5 -3.77 -9.22 -8.65
C GLU A 5 -2.55 -8.32 -8.56
N VAL A 6 -2.64 -7.29 -7.74
CA VAL A 6 -1.52 -6.46 -7.36
C VAL A 6 -1.30 -6.59 -5.86
N SER A 7 -0.10 -6.99 -5.47
CA SER A 7 0.36 -6.95 -4.08
C SER A 7 1.52 -5.96 -3.93
N TYR A 8 1.42 -5.07 -2.94
CA TYR A 8 2.49 -4.15 -2.58
C TYR A 8 2.69 -4.18 -1.08
N SER A 9 3.95 -4.36 -0.68
CA SER A 9 4.37 -4.32 0.72
C SER A 9 5.43 -3.25 0.91
N ARG A 10 5.31 -2.47 1.99
CA ARG A 10 6.30 -1.47 2.36
C ARG A 10 6.60 -1.53 3.85
N LYS A 11 7.89 -1.63 4.17
CA LYS A 11 8.44 -1.51 5.51
C LYS A 11 8.94 -0.07 5.74
N LYS A 12 8.61 0.52 6.88
CA LYS A 12 9.10 1.83 7.31
C LYS A 12 9.56 1.76 8.77
N GLN A 13 10.75 2.29 9.02
CA GLN A 13 11.27 2.45 10.37
C GLN A 13 10.63 3.68 11.03
N THR A 14 10.22 3.53 12.28
CA THR A 14 9.60 4.58 13.08
C THR A 14 10.64 5.33 13.91
N LEU A 15 10.27 6.47 14.49
CA LEU A 15 11.16 7.26 15.37
C LEU A 15 11.60 6.51 16.64
N GLN A 16 10.86 5.47 17.05
CA GLN A 16 11.15 4.66 18.23
C GLN A 16 11.97 3.39 17.89
N TYR A 17 12.58 3.34 16.71
CA TYR A 17 13.32 2.17 16.18
C TYR A 17 12.45 0.93 15.93
N GLU A 18 11.13 1.03 16.08
CA GLU A 18 10.19 0.00 15.66
C GLU A 18 10.06 0.01 14.12
N ASN A 19 9.56 -1.09 13.55
CA ASN A 19 9.30 -1.18 12.12
C ASN A 19 7.82 -1.48 11.91
N ILE A 20 7.18 -0.67 11.06
CA ILE A 20 5.86 -0.98 10.54
C ILE A 20 5.99 -1.58 9.14
N THR A 21 5.28 -2.67 8.89
CA THR A 21 5.16 -3.26 7.55
C THR A 21 3.69 -3.31 7.20
N ILE A 22 3.31 -2.68 6.09
CA ILE A 22 1.96 -2.73 5.56
C ILE A 22 2.01 -3.42 4.21
N THR A 23 1.12 -4.40 4.03
CA THR A 23 0.93 -5.12 2.77
C THR A 23 -0.52 -4.97 2.34
N LEU A 24 -0.72 -4.56 1.09
CA LEU A 24 -2.04 -4.51 0.48
C LEU A 24 -2.01 -5.39 -0.78
N THR A 25 -2.98 -6.28 -0.86
CA THR A 25 -3.26 -7.10 -2.03
C THR A 25 -4.67 -6.76 -2.51
N ALA A 26 -4.83 -6.50 -3.81
CA ALA A 26 -6.11 -6.19 -4.41
C ALA A 26 -6.22 -6.79 -5.81
N GLU A 27 -7.42 -7.27 -6.14
CA GLU A 27 -7.77 -7.78 -7.46
C GLU A 27 -8.37 -6.68 -8.33
N PHE A 28 -8.01 -6.68 -9.61
CA PHE A 28 -8.46 -5.71 -10.61
C PHE A 28 -8.92 -6.43 -11.87
N ASP A 29 -9.77 -5.75 -12.63
CA ASP A 29 -10.19 -6.18 -13.96
C ASP A 29 -9.40 -5.43 -15.04
N ASP A 30 -8.86 -6.18 -16.00
CA ASP A 30 -8.06 -5.64 -17.12
C ASP A 30 -8.83 -4.70 -18.05
N LYS A 31 -10.16 -4.65 -17.94
CA LYS A 31 -11.00 -3.70 -18.68
C LYS A 31 -11.15 -2.34 -18.02
N ASP A 32 -11.08 -2.28 -16.69
CA ASP A 32 -11.39 -1.07 -15.93
C ASP A 32 -10.14 -0.25 -15.62
N VAL A 33 -9.00 -0.91 -15.43
CA VAL A 33 -7.75 -0.25 -15.04
C VAL A 33 -6.54 -0.99 -15.61
N THR A 34 -5.55 -0.23 -16.07
CA THR A 34 -4.27 -0.80 -16.48
C THR A 34 -3.51 -1.32 -15.27
N TYR A 35 -2.62 -2.28 -15.46
CA TYR A 35 -1.75 -2.78 -14.40
C TYR A 35 -0.98 -1.65 -13.70
N ASP A 36 -0.41 -0.70 -14.45
CA ASP A 36 0.32 0.43 -13.89
C ASP A 36 -0.58 1.37 -13.07
N GLY A 37 -1.83 1.57 -13.52
CA GLY A 37 -2.83 2.34 -12.77
C GLY A 37 -3.21 1.65 -11.47
N ALA A 38 -3.51 0.35 -11.52
CA ALA A 38 -3.80 -0.49 -10.36
C ALA A 38 -2.62 -0.51 -9.37
N PHE A 39 -1.40 -0.66 -9.87
CA PHE A 39 -0.19 -0.62 -9.06
C PHE A 39 0.00 0.72 -8.36
N SER A 40 -0.22 1.83 -9.08
CA SER A 40 -0.15 3.17 -8.51
C SER A 40 -1.19 3.35 -7.40
N LEU A 41 -2.43 2.92 -7.61
CA LEU A 41 -3.50 2.97 -6.61
C LEU A 41 -3.17 2.17 -5.35
N VAL A 42 -2.69 0.93 -5.50
CA VAL A 42 -2.32 0.07 -4.36
C VAL A 42 -1.13 0.69 -3.62
N ARG A 43 -0.12 1.19 -4.34
CA ARG A 43 1.06 1.83 -3.76
C ARG A 43 0.71 3.09 -2.97
N GLU A 44 -0.13 3.96 -3.53
CA GLU A 44 -0.58 5.18 -2.86
C GLU A 44 -1.36 4.87 -1.59
N LYS A 45 -2.28 3.89 -1.63
CA LYS A 45 -3.02 3.44 -0.44
C LYS A 45 -2.11 2.92 0.67
N VAL A 46 -1.15 2.07 0.35
CA VAL A 46 -0.18 1.56 1.35
C VAL A 46 0.62 2.71 1.96
N ASN A 47 1.05 3.68 1.15
CA ASN A 47 1.78 4.83 1.66
C ASN A 47 0.93 5.70 2.58
N GLN A 48 -0.31 6.00 2.18
CA GLN A 48 -1.24 6.77 3.01
C GLN A 48 -1.54 6.06 4.32
N TRP A 49 -1.73 4.74 4.28
CA TRP A 49 -1.96 3.94 5.48
C TRP A 49 -0.75 4.01 6.42
N ILE A 50 0.47 3.84 5.91
CA ILE A 50 1.69 3.99 6.72
C ILE A 50 1.75 5.38 7.38
N GLU A 51 1.45 6.44 6.65
CA GLU A 51 1.45 7.80 7.20
C GLU A 51 0.39 7.99 8.28
N GLN A 52 -0.81 7.43 8.11
CA GLN A 52 -1.88 7.47 9.11
C GLN A 52 -1.51 6.70 10.38
N GLU A 53 -0.97 5.49 10.26
CA GLU A 53 -0.52 4.68 11.40
C GLU A 53 0.56 5.42 12.19
N LEU A 54 1.54 6.01 11.50
CA LEU A 54 2.58 6.77 12.16
C LEU A 54 2.03 7.99 12.92
N ILE A 55 1.02 8.68 12.38
CA ILE A 55 0.38 9.82 13.06
C ILE A 55 -0.42 9.34 14.28
N MET A 56 -1.23 8.29 14.13
CA MET A 56 -2.04 7.74 15.23
C MET A 56 -1.20 7.24 16.40
N LEU A 57 -0.02 6.68 16.09
CA LEU A 57 0.91 6.18 17.10
C LEU A 57 1.86 7.27 17.65
N GLY A 58 1.80 8.50 17.14
CA GLY A 58 2.71 9.58 17.55
C GLY A 58 4.18 9.32 17.18
N LEU A 59 4.40 8.57 16.09
CA LEU A 59 5.70 8.10 15.61
C LEU A 59 6.26 8.92 14.44
N LYS A 60 5.63 10.04 14.11
CA LYS A 60 6.02 10.99 13.06
C LYS A 60 5.95 12.43 13.58
#